data_AF-A0A087SDC3-F1
#
_entry.id   AF-A0A087SDC3-F1
#
_cell.length_a   1.000
_cell.length_b   1.000
_cell.length_c   1.000
_cell.angle_alpha   90.00
_cell.angle_beta   90.00
_cell.angle_gamma   90.00
#
_symmetry.space_group_name_H-M   'P 1'
#
loop_
_entity.id
_entity.type
_entity.pdbx_description
1 polymer ?
#
loop_
_entity_poly.entity_id
_entity_poly.type
_entity_poly.pdbx_seq_one_letter_code
_entity_poly.pdbx_strand_id
1 'polypeptide(L)'
;MEVDPNPGTNELSELAGPGSFLADISSSIPGIDEAMSFAEVIKQVNSLDYSCIVFDTAPTGHTLRLLQFPTTLEKGLGKLMSLKESFGGMLSQVTALLGAGGEGDIIEQASQKLVALKGVVEEVNRQFKDPAMTTFVCVCIPEFLSLYETERLIQELARFSIDSRNVVINQIIFPDGVGTSRLMEARVRMQQKYLDQYFELYDDFHIVQLPLLNEEVRGTEGIRAFSKHLLQPYSVAEPGREELEAELAVTKARVEQLQQRLQMLSSTNP
;
A
#
# COMPACT_ATOMS: atom_id res chain seq x y z
N MET A 1 4.57 10.92 7.51
CA MET A 1 5.46 11.79 6.72
C MET A 1 5.19 11.43 5.27
N GLU A 2 4.72 12.37 4.44
CA GLU A 2 4.74 12.18 2.99
C GLU A 2 6.20 12.33 2.55
N VAL A 3 6.73 11.36 1.82
CA VAL A 3 8.07 11.44 1.23
C VAL A 3 7.90 12.10 -0.12
N ASP A 4 8.42 13.31 -0.28
CA ASP A 4 8.46 14.03 -1.55
C ASP A 4 9.21 13.16 -2.59
N PRO A 5 8.59 12.81 -3.73
CA PRO A 5 9.23 11.99 -4.76
C PRO A 5 10.35 12.73 -5.50
N ASN A 6 10.55 14.03 -5.23
CA ASN A 6 11.60 14.80 -5.83
C ASN A 6 12.37 15.60 -4.78
N PRO A 7 13.08 14.93 -3.86
CA PRO A 7 13.89 15.64 -2.91
C PRO A 7 15.03 16.27 -3.72
N GLY A 8 15.05 17.59 -3.78
CA GLY A 8 16.16 18.32 -4.37
C GLY A 8 17.45 17.72 -3.79
N THR A 9 18.39 17.38 -4.66
CA THR A 9 19.68 16.74 -4.34
C THR A 9 20.47 17.42 -3.20
N ASN A 10 20.07 18.63 -2.79
CA ASN A 10 20.61 19.36 -1.66
C ASN A 10 20.05 18.98 -0.27
N GLU A 11 18.78 18.58 -0.11
CA GLU A 11 18.25 18.22 1.22
C GLU A 11 18.76 16.85 1.69
N LEU A 12 19.11 15.96 0.75
CA LEU A 12 19.76 14.67 1.04
C LEU A 12 21.15 14.80 1.66
N SER A 13 21.89 15.87 1.35
CA SER A 13 23.26 16.05 1.89
C SER A 13 23.26 16.59 3.32
N GLU A 14 22.15 17.16 3.79
CA GLU A 14 22.02 17.67 5.16
C GLU A 14 21.45 16.62 6.13
N LEU A 15 20.50 15.79 5.68
CA LEU A 15 19.94 14.67 6.47
C LEU A 15 20.91 13.49 6.59
N ALA A 16 21.78 13.34 5.61
CA ALA A 16 22.79 12.29 5.53
C ALA A 16 24.15 12.98 5.57
N GLY A 17 24.70 13.17 6.77
CA GLY A 17 25.97 13.88 6.95
C GLY A 17 27.07 13.44 5.97
N PRO A 18 28.03 14.31 5.63
CA PRO A 18 29.01 14.08 4.58
C PRO A 18 29.74 12.75 4.79
N GLY A 19 29.48 11.76 3.92
CA GLY A 19 29.93 10.38 4.05
C GLY A 19 28.83 9.33 4.27
N SER A 20 27.54 9.72 4.22
CA SER A 20 26.43 8.79 4.38
C SER A 20 26.27 7.84 3.19
N PHE A 21 26.46 6.57 3.51
CA PHE A 21 26.17 5.36 2.75
C PHE A 21 24.84 5.34 1.97
N LEU A 22 23.85 6.15 2.38
CA LEU A 22 22.58 6.32 1.67
C LEU A 22 22.75 6.99 0.29
N ALA A 23 23.71 7.92 0.17
CA ALA A 23 24.01 8.59 -1.10
C ALA A 23 24.67 7.63 -2.13
N ASP A 24 25.49 6.69 -1.65
CA ASP A 24 26.17 5.70 -2.49
C ASP A 24 25.19 4.62 -3.01
N ILE A 25 24.19 4.25 -2.20
CA ILE A 25 23.10 3.34 -2.60
C ILE A 25 22.15 4.01 -3.59
N SER A 26 21.80 5.28 -3.36
CA SER A 26 20.89 6.06 -4.21
C SER A 26 21.40 6.24 -5.64
N SER A 27 22.71 6.37 -5.84
CA SER A 27 23.29 6.60 -7.17
C SER A 27 23.55 5.33 -7.99
N SER A 28 23.48 4.15 -7.37
CA SER A 28 23.99 2.90 -7.95
C SER A 28 22.92 1.84 -8.26
N ILE A 29 21.66 2.06 -7.86
CA ILE A 29 20.60 1.06 -7.95
C ILE A 29 19.45 1.55 -8.85
N PRO A 30 19.06 0.81 -9.92
CA PRO A 30 17.82 1.08 -10.63
C PRO A 30 16.62 0.88 -9.68
N GLY A 31 15.78 1.91 -9.52
CA GLY A 31 14.69 1.93 -8.51
C GLY A 31 15.04 2.77 -7.28
N ILE A 32 15.42 4.03 -7.52
CA ILE A 32 15.87 4.97 -6.47
C ILE A 32 14.78 5.16 -5.41
N ASP A 33 13.50 5.21 -5.82
CA ASP A 33 12.36 5.35 -4.91
C ASP A 33 12.23 4.14 -3.98
N GLU A 34 12.44 2.92 -4.50
CA GLU A 34 12.40 1.69 -3.72
C GLU A 34 13.60 1.59 -2.75
N ALA A 35 14.79 1.97 -3.19
CA ALA A 35 15.99 2.01 -2.35
C ALA A 35 15.87 3.06 -1.23
N MET A 36 15.28 4.22 -1.51
CA MET A 36 15.01 5.28 -0.53
C MET A 36 13.94 4.86 0.49
N SER A 37 12.86 4.23 0.03
CA SER A 37 11.82 3.70 0.92
C SER A 37 12.38 2.64 1.87
N PHE A 38 13.24 1.76 1.35
CA PHE A 38 13.93 0.73 2.13
C PHE A 38 14.96 1.30 3.10
N ALA A 39 15.68 2.36 2.72
CA ALA A 39 16.59 3.07 3.60
C ALA A 39 15.86 3.69 4.81
N GLU A 40 14.67 4.26 4.60
CA GLU A 40 13.87 4.79 5.70
C GLU A 40 13.35 3.67 6.61
N VAL A 41 12.93 2.52 6.05
CA VAL A 41 12.61 1.31 6.84
C VAL A 41 13.79 0.95 7.74
N ILE A 42 15.00 0.82 7.18
CA ILE A 42 16.24 0.50 7.92
C ILE A 42 16.50 1.51 9.03
N LYS A 43 16.35 2.80 8.74
CA LYS A 43 16.61 3.87 9.71
C LYS A 43 15.65 3.79 10.89
N GLN A 44 14.35 3.63 10.62
CA GLN A 44 13.32 3.58 11.65
C GLN A 44 13.42 2.31 12.51
N VAL A 45 13.74 1.16 11.90
CA VAL A 45 14.01 -0.09 12.62
C VAL A 45 15.16 0.08 13.62
N ASN A 46 16.17 0.89 13.29
CA ASN A 46 17.33 1.12 14.16
C ASN A 46 17.15 2.27 15.17
N SER A 47 16.31 3.28 14.89
CA SER A 47 16.16 4.44 15.79
C SER A 47 15.12 4.24 16.90
N LEU A 48 14.19 3.28 16.76
CA LEU A 48 13.15 2.91 17.76
C LEU A 48 12.22 4.07 18.18
N ASP A 49 12.09 5.13 17.39
CA ASP A 49 11.31 6.31 17.79
C ASP A 49 9.78 6.10 17.73
N TYR A 50 9.30 5.03 17.09
CA TYR A 50 7.88 4.74 16.90
C TYR A 50 7.54 3.28 17.26
N SER A 51 6.37 3.07 17.86
CA SER A 51 5.86 1.73 18.19
C SER A 51 5.21 1.00 17.00
N CYS A 52 4.78 1.74 15.97
CA CYS A 52 4.15 1.22 14.78
C CYS A 52 4.37 2.20 13.61
N ILE A 53 4.62 1.68 12.43
CA ILE A 53 4.87 2.45 11.21
C ILE A 53 3.89 1.95 10.14
N VAL A 54 3.18 2.88 9.52
CA VAL A 54 2.27 2.59 8.40
C VAL A 54 2.94 3.03 7.11
N PHE A 55 3.18 2.07 6.21
CA PHE A 55 3.70 2.34 4.87
C PHE A 55 2.54 2.52 3.89
N ASP A 56 2.40 3.72 3.35
CA ASP A 56 1.50 4.00 2.23
C ASP A 56 2.25 3.74 0.92
N THR A 57 1.89 2.65 0.24
CA THR A 57 2.64 2.17 -0.92
C THR A 57 2.05 2.66 -2.23
N ALA A 58 2.91 2.84 -3.23
CA ALA A 58 2.52 3.03 -4.62
C ALA A 58 1.56 1.93 -5.14
N PRO A 59 0.94 2.06 -6.34
CA PRO A 59 0.12 0.99 -6.90
C PRO A 59 0.88 -0.34 -7.04
N THR A 60 0.12 -1.44 -7.00
CA THR A 60 0.57 -2.84 -6.81
C THR A 60 1.90 -3.22 -7.46
N GLY A 61 2.13 -2.85 -8.73
CA GLY A 61 3.35 -3.20 -9.47
C GLY A 61 4.66 -2.60 -8.90
N HIS A 62 4.59 -1.45 -8.24
CA HIS A 62 5.77 -0.79 -7.65
C HIS A 62 6.02 -1.29 -6.22
N THR A 63 4.96 -1.54 -5.45
CA THR A 63 5.06 -2.11 -4.09
C THR A 63 5.78 -3.44 -4.09
N LEU A 64 5.50 -4.29 -5.07
CA LEU A 64 6.17 -5.59 -5.18
C LEU A 64 7.68 -5.48 -5.39
N ARG A 65 8.17 -4.41 -6.02
CA ARG A 65 9.62 -4.19 -6.18
C ARG A 65 10.27 -3.81 -4.87
N LEU A 66 9.63 -2.96 -4.07
CA LEU A 66 10.09 -2.60 -2.74
C LEU A 66 10.20 -3.83 -1.84
N LEU A 67 9.21 -4.72 -1.87
CA LEU A 67 9.20 -5.95 -1.06
C LEU A 67 10.21 -7.01 -1.55
N GLN A 68 10.50 -7.04 -2.86
CA GLN A 68 11.54 -7.90 -3.45
C GLN A 68 12.96 -7.42 -3.16
N PHE A 69 13.13 -6.12 -2.88
CA PHE A 69 14.42 -5.48 -2.75
C PHE A 69 15.31 -6.09 -1.66
N PRO A 70 14.86 -6.28 -0.39
CA PRO A 70 15.71 -6.89 0.65
C PRO A 70 16.26 -8.26 0.24
N THR A 71 15.40 -9.14 -0.30
CA THR A 71 15.84 -10.48 -0.72
C THR A 71 16.81 -10.44 -1.91
N THR A 72 16.63 -9.50 -2.82
CA THR A 72 17.53 -9.32 -3.97
C THR A 72 18.88 -8.77 -3.53
N LEU A 73 18.87 -7.77 -2.64
CA LEU A 73 20.05 -7.16 -2.07
C LEU A 73 20.85 -8.17 -1.23
N GLU A 74 20.19 -8.96 -0.38
CA GLU A 74 20.80 -10.03 0.40
C GLU A 74 21.55 -11.03 -0.49
N LYS A 75 20.91 -11.51 -1.57
CA LYS A 75 21.53 -12.42 -2.55
C LYS A 75 22.70 -11.77 -3.29
N GLY A 76 22.57 -10.48 -3.64
CA GLY A 76 23.63 -9.70 -4.29
C GLY A 76 24.86 -9.55 -3.41
N LEU A 77 24.65 -9.14 -2.16
CA LEU A 77 25.71 -9.02 -1.14
C LEU A 77 26.38 -10.37 -0.88
N GLY A 78 25.61 -11.46 -0.76
CA GLY A 78 26.17 -12.81 -0.59
C GLY A 78 27.07 -13.24 -1.75
N LYS A 79 26.66 -12.95 -2.99
CA LYS A 79 27.49 -13.22 -4.18
C LYS A 79 28.77 -12.38 -4.18
N LEU A 80 28.69 -11.09 -3.86
CA LEU A 80 29.87 -10.22 -3.77
C LEU A 80 30.86 -10.71 -2.72
N MET A 81 30.36 -11.15 -1.56
CA MET A 81 31.21 -11.73 -0.51
C MET A 81 31.88 -13.03 -0.98
N SER A 82 31.15 -13.93 -1.64
CA SER A 82 31.74 -15.18 -2.18
C SER A 82 32.79 -14.93 -3.27
N LEU A 83 32.59 -13.89 -4.09
CA LEU A 83 33.54 -13.45 -5.09
C LEU A 83 34.79 -12.88 -4.42
N LYS A 84 34.62 -12.04 -3.38
CA LYS A 84 35.74 -11.54 -2.58
C LYS A 84 36.52 -12.68 -1.93
N GLU A 85 35.88 -13.72 -1.40
CA GLU A 85 36.61 -14.86 -0.83
C GLU A 85 37.42 -15.62 -1.89
N SER A 86 36.83 -15.80 -3.07
CA SER A 86 37.48 -16.51 -4.19
C SER A 86 38.65 -15.72 -4.82
N PHE A 87 38.51 -14.40 -4.92
CA PHE A 87 39.51 -13.52 -5.55
C PHE A 87 40.43 -12.84 -4.53
N GLY A 88 40.05 -12.78 -3.27
CA GLY A 88 40.75 -12.04 -2.22
C GLY A 88 42.14 -12.58 -1.94
N GLY A 89 42.30 -13.90 -1.94
CA GLY A 89 43.63 -14.53 -1.80
C GLY A 89 44.57 -14.25 -2.98
N MET A 90 44.01 -14.06 -4.18
CA MET A 90 44.77 -13.70 -5.38
C MET A 90 45.10 -12.21 -5.41
N LEU A 91 44.11 -11.36 -5.09
CA LEU A 91 44.27 -9.91 -5.01
C LEU A 91 45.32 -9.55 -3.95
N SER A 92 45.25 -10.15 -2.76
CA SER A 92 46.22 -9.89 -1.69
C SER A 92 47.65 -10.27 -2.08
N GLN A 93 47.84 -11.34 -2.86
CA GLN A 93 49.15 -11.73 -3.40
C GLN A 93 49.65 -10.73 -4.44
N VAL A 94 48.78 -10.27 -5.35
CA VAL A 94 49.14 -9.28 -6.38
C VAL A 94 49.45 -7.92 -5.75
N THR A 95 48.65 -7.45 -4.79
CA THR A 95 48.87 -6.19 -4.07
C THR A 95 50.17 -6.24 -3.25
N ALA A 96 50.47 -7.37 -2.59
CA ALA A 96 51.73 -7.58 -1.89
C ALA A 96 52.95 -7.55 -2.83
N LEU A 97 52.79 -8.04 -4.07
CA LEU A 97 53.86 -8.09 -5.08
C LEU A 97 54.06 -6.73 -5.79
N LEU A 98 53.00 -5.93 -5.91
CA LEU A 98 53.04 -4.57 -6.48
C LEU A 98 53.46 -3.48 -5.48
N GLY A 99 53.70 -3.83 -4.21
CA GLY A 99 54.15 -2.87 -3.18
C GLY A 99 53.10 -1.83 -2.80
N ALA A 100 51.84 -2.03 -3.18
CA ALA A 100 50.71 -1.15 -2.89
C ALA A 100 50.19 -1.38 -1.45
N GLY A 101 51.02 -1.15 -0.45
CA GLY A 101 50.74 -1.40 0.97
C GLY A 101 49.65 -0.53 1.62
N GLY A 102 48.97 0.34 0.85
CA GLY A 102 47.90 1.23 1.34
C GLY A 102 46.48 0.85 0.92
N GLU A 103 46.31 -0.06 -0.05
CA GLU A 103 44.98 -0.46 -0.54
C GLU A 103 44.31 -1.53 0.34
N GLY A 104 45.08 -2.22 1.18
CA GLY A 104 44.56 -3.25 2.10
C GLY A 104 43.55 -2.69 3.11
N ASP A 105 43.84 -1.52 3.70
CA ASP A 105 42.94 -0.86 4.65
C ASP A 105 41.62 -0.41 4.00
N ILE A 106 41.66 0.03 2.74
CA ILE A 106 40.47 0.47 2.00
C ILE A 106 39.57 -0.74 1.71
N ILE A 107 40.16 -1.87 1.31
CA ILE A 107 39.44 -3.12 1.03
C ILE A 107 38.87 -3.71 2.34
N GLU A 108 39.62 -3.66 3.44
CA GLU A 108 39.19 -4.11 4.77
C GLU A 108 38.00 -3.27 5.26
N GLN A 109 38.08 -1.94 5.19
CA GLN A 109 36.99 -1.03 5.58
C GLN A 109 35.74 -1.22 4.70
N ALA A 110 35.90 -1.36 3.39
CA ALA A 110 34.78 -1.64 2.48
C ALA A 110 34.11 -2.98 2.82
N SER A 111 34.90 -3.98 3.22
CA SER A 111 34.40 -5.29 3.63
C SER A 111 33.60 -5.24 4.93
N GLN A 112 34.07 -4.48 5.92
CA GLN A 112 33.35 -4.32 7.19
C GLN A 112 32.00 -3.63 6.99
N LYS A 113 31.94 -2.61 6.12
CA LYS A 113 30.69 -1.95 5.73
C LYS A 113 29.73 -2.91 5.02
N LEU A 114 30.23 -3.76 4.12
CA LEU A 114 29.41 -4.77 3.43
C LEU A 114 28.81 -5.80 4.40
N VAL A 115 29.59 -6.27 5.39
CA VAL A 115 29.10 -7.19 6.43
C VAL A 115 28.03 -6.53 7.29
N ALA A 116 28.24 -5.27 7.69
CA ALA A 116 27.26 -4.50 8.44
C ALA A 116 25.95 -4.32 7.65
N LEU A 117 26.04 -3.96 6.37
CA LEU A 117 24.87 -3.86 5.49
C LEU A 117 24.12 -5.18 5.39
N LYS A 118 24.84 -6.29 5.18
CA LYS A 118 24.22 -7.62 5.10
C LYS A 118 23.42 -7.94 6.36
N GLY A 119 23.99 -7.69 7.54
CA GLY A 119 23.29 -7.92 8.81
C GLY A 119 22.01 -7.08 8.94
N VAL A 120 22.05 -5.82 8.53
CA VAL A 120 20.86 -4.94 8.53
C VAL A 120 19.79 -5.44 7.56
N VAL A 121 20.18 -5.83 6.35
CA VAL A 121 19.23 -6.34 5.34
C VAL A 121 18.59 -7.65 5.78
N GLU A 122 19.37 -8.56 6.36
CA GLU A 122 18.88 -9.82 6.90
C GLU A 122 17.87 -9.59 8.03
N GLU A 123 18.15 -8.63 8.93
CA GLU A 123 17.25 -8.28 10.03
C GLU A 123 15.94 -7.68 9.51
N VAL A 124 16.00 -6.76 8.55
CA VAL A 124 14.79 -6.19 7.95
C VAL A 124 13.99 -7.26 7.20
N ASN A 125 14.65 -8.14 6.44
CA ASN A 125 13.98 -9.26 5.76
C ASN A 125 13.32 -10.22 6.75
N ARG A 126 13.95 -10.45 7.92
CA ARG A 126 13.39 -11.24 9.01
C ARG A 126 12.13 -10.60 9.59
N GLN A 127 12.14 -9.30 9.86
CA GLN A 127 10.98 -8.58 10.40
C GLN A 127 9.82 -8.49 9.41
N PHE A 128 10.07 -8.31 8.11
CA PHE A 128 9.03 -8.33 7.08
C PHE A 128 8.30 -9.67 6.98
N LYS A 129 9.00 -10.77 7.30
CA LYS A 129 8.48 -12.14 7.24
C LYS A 129 7.87 -12.63 8.55
N ASP A 130 7.96 -11.84 9.62
CA ASP A 130 7.37 -12.17 10.91
C ASP A 130 5.94 -11.63 10.99
N PRO A 131 4.89 -12.49 10.98
CA PRO A 131 3.50 -12.05 11.05
C PRO A 131 3.13 -11.32 12.35
N ALA A 132 3.94 -11.45 13.41
CA ALA A 132 3.73 -10.72 14.66
C ALA A 132 4.26 -9.28 14.59
N MET A 133 5.14 -8.98 13.64
CA MET A 133 5.79 -7.69 13.48
C MET A 133 5.26 -6.92 12.27
N THR A 134 4.99 -7.62 11.16
CA THR A 134 4.58 -7.00 9.89
C THR A 134 3.34 -7.70 9.31
N THR A 135 2.36 -6.90 8.89
CA THR A 135 1.19 -7.34 8.13
C THR A 135 0.90 -6.37 6.99
N PHE A 136 0.32 -6.88 5.91
CA PHE A 136 -0.09 -6.13 4.74
C PHE A 136 -1.62 -6.03 4.69
N VAL A 137 -2.15 -4.83 4.50
CA VAL A 137 -3.59 -4.59 4.34
C VAL A 137 -3.86 -4.27 2.87
N CYS A 138 -4.55 -5.17 2.17
CA CYS A 138 -4.93 -4.96 0.78
C CYS A 138 -6.15 -4.03 0.70
N VAL A 139 -6.11 -3.01 -0.15
CA VAL A 139 -7.26 -2.12 -0.39
C VAL A 139 -7.71 -2.27 -1.84
N CYS A 140 -9.00 -2.50 -2.05
CA CYS A 140 -9.57 -2.76 -3.38
C CYS A 140 -10.98 -2.18 -3.52
N ILE A 141 -11.55 -2.29 -4.72
CA ILE A 141 -12.96 -1.97 -5.00
C ILE A 141 -13.67 -3.23 -5.54
N PRO A 142 -15.00 -3.33 -5.42
CA PRO A 142 -15.78 -4.49 -5.88
C PRO A 142 -15.99 -4.48 -7.40
N GLU A 143 -14.89 -4.55 -8.15
CA GLU A 143 -14.86 -4.63 -9.61
C GLU A 143 -13.88 -5.70 -10.09
N PHE A 144 -14.10 -6.23 -11.29
CA PHE A 144 -13.31 -7.33 -11.86
C PHE A 144 -11.80 -7.08 -11.86
N LEU A 145 -11.36 -5.94 -12.41
CA LEU A 145 -9.93 -5.67 -12.55
C LEU A 145 -9.26 -5.48 -11.19
N SER A 146 -9.98 -4.86 -10.24
CA SER A 146 -9.49 -4.69 -8.87
C SER A 146 -9.37 -6.04 -8.15
N LEU A 147 -10.33 -6.95 -8.34
CA LEU A 147 -10.26 -8.32 -7.79
C LEU A 147 -9.04 -9.07 -8.34
N TYR A 148 -8.84 -9.03 -9.66
CA TYR A 148 -7.72 -9.68 -10.32
C TYR A 148 -6.35 -9.16 -9.84
N GLU A 149 -6.18 -7.85 -9.76
CA GLU A 149 -4.92 -7.26 -9.26
C GLU A 149 -4.70 -7.54 -7.77
N THR A 150 -5.77 -7.59 -6.96
CA THR A 150 -5.69 -7.94 -5.54
C THR A 150 -5.26 -9.39 -5.35
N GLU A 151 -5.81 -10.32 -6.13
CA GLU A 151 -5.41 -11.73 -6.11
C GLU A 151 -3.94 -11.89 -6.47
N ARG A 152 -3.50 -11.22 -7.55
CA ARG A 152 -2.10 -11.22 -7.97
C ARG A 152 -1.18 -10.67 -6.88
N LEU A 153 -1.58 -9.58 -6.21
CA LEU A 153 -0.83 -9.00 -5.09
C LEU A 153 -0.72 -9.98 -3.92
N ILE A 154 -1.82 -10.62 -3.52
CA ILE A 154 -1.85 -11.58 -2.40
C ILE A 154 -0.95 -12.79 -2.70
N GLN A 155 -1.00 -13.33 -3.93
CA GLN A 155 -0.13 -14.42 -4.35
C GLN A 155 1.36 -14.04 -4.29
N GLU A 156 1.71 -12.81 -4.69
CA GLU A 156 3.08 -12.32 -4.61
C GLU A 156 3.53 -12.10 -3.15
N LEU A 157 2.69 -11.52 -2.30
CA LEU A 157 2.97 -11.39 -0.87
C LEU A 157 3.23 -12.74 -0.20
N ALA A 158 2.43 -13.76 -0.55
CA ALA A 158 2.62 -15.13 -0.09
C ALA A 158 3.97 -15.71 -0.56
N ARG A 159 4.39 -15.44 -1.81
CA ARG A 159 5.73 -15.84 -2.32
C ARG A 159 6.87 -15.17 -1.54
N PHE A 160 6.69 -13.94 -1.07
CA PHE A 160 7.65 -13.25 -0.22
C PHE A 160 7.55 -13.62 1.26
N SER A 161 6.58 -14.46 1.64
CA SER A 161 6.28 -14.84 3.02
C SER A 161 5.92 -13.64 3.90
N ILE A 162 5.20 -12.67 3.33
CA ILE A 162 4.67 -11.50 4.04
C ILE A 162 3.20 -11.78 4.39
N ASP A 163 2.83 -11.56 5.64
CA ASP A 163 1.44 -11.72 6.10
C ASP A 163 0.51 -10.70 5.42
N SER A 164 -0.68 -11.13 4.97
CA SER A 164 -1.61 -10.27 4.23
C SER A 164 -3.10 -10.55 4.51
N ARG A 165 -3.44 -10.97 5.74
CA ARG A 165 -4.77 -11.50 6.10
C ARG A 165 -5.91 -10.47 6.18
N ASN A 166 -5.69 -9.22 5.77
CA ASN A 166 -6.67 -8.15 5.88
C ASN A 166 -6.96 -7.56 4.50
N VAL A 167 -8.24 -7.49 4.12
CA VAL A 167 -8.70 -6.88 2.86
C VAL A 167 -9.76 -5.82 3.16
N VAL A 168 -9.56 -4.61 2.67
CA VAL A 168 -10.51 -3.51 2.74
C VAL A 168 -11.11 -3.29 1.36
N ILE A 169 -12.41 -3.54 1.24
CA ILE A 169 -13.16 -3.29 0.02
C ILE A 169 -13.85 -1.92 0.16
N ASN A 170 -13.35 -0.94 -0.58
CA ASN A 170 -13.81 0.44 -0.54
C ASN A 170 -14.84 0.75 -1.63
N GLN A 171 -15.51 1.91 -1.51
CA GLN A 171 -16.48 2.43 -2.47
C GLN A 171 -17.68 1.49 -2.71
N ILE A 172 -18.10 0.78 -1.67
CA ILE A 172 -19.29 -0.07 -1.72
C ILE A 172 -20.54 0.80 -1.68
N ILE A 173 -21.43 0.59 -2.63
CA ILE A 173 -22.76 1.19 -2.64
C ILE A 173 -23.69 0.22 -1.90
N PHE A 174 -24.15 0.61 -0.71
CA PHE A 174 -25.09 -0.19 0.07
C PHE A 174 -26.51 -0.01 -0.45
N PRO A 175 -27.30 -1.10 -0.60
CA PRO A 175 -28.64 -1.07 -1.20
C PRO A 175 -29.60 -0.04 -0.59
N ASP A 176 -29.51 0.18 0.72
CA ASP A 176 -30.45 1.04 1.45
C ASP A 176 -30.22 2.54 1.18
N GLY A 177 -29.09 2.93 0.58
CA GLY A 177 -28.75 4.32 0.26
C GLY A 177 -29.07 4.77 -1.18
N VAL A 178 -29.77 3.94 -1.96
CA VAL A 178 -29.78 4.04 -3.43
C VAL A 178 -31.02 4.74 -4.01
N GLY A 179 -32.06 4.89 -3.19
CA GLY A 179 -33.34 5.45 -3.61
C GLY A 179 -33.93 4.68 -4.82
N THR A 180 -34.50 5.39 -5.79
CA THR A 180 -35.18 4.78 -6.96
C THR A 180 -34.32 4.76 -8.24
N SER A 181 -33.00 4.85 -8.13
CA SER A 181 -32.11 4.97 -9.30
C SER A 181 -31.79 3.62 -9.92
N ARG A 182 -32.38 3.34 -11.10
CA ARG A 182 -32.09 2.10 -11.87
C ARG A 182 -30.60 1.89 -12.19
N LEU A 183 -29.84 2.97 -12.40
CA LEU A 183 -28.40 2.89 -12.66
C LEU A 183 -27.62 2.46 -11.42
N MET A 184 -27.98 3.01 -10.26
CA MET A 184 -27.31 2.67 -9.01
C MET A 184 -27.70 1.27 -8.55
N GLU A 185 -28.97 0.87 -8.69
CA GLU A 185 -29.38 -0.53 -8.47
C GLU A 185 -28.59 -1.51 -9.34
N ALA A 186 -28.34 -1.16 -10.61
CA ALA A 186 -27.51 -1.98 -11.49
C ALA A 186 -26.06 -2.05 -11.00
N ARG A 187 -25.51 -0.93 -10.52
CA ARG A 187 -24.16 -0.90 -9.92
C ARG A 187 -24.07 -1.75 -8.66
N VAL A 188 -25.05 -1.67 -7.76
CA VAL A 188 -25.13 -2.52 -6.55
C VAL A 188 -25.13 -3.99 -6.92
N ARG A 189 -25.96 -4.40 -7.89
CA ARG A 189 -25.98 -5.80 -8.37
C ARG A 189 -24.64 -6.24 -8.96
N MET A 190 -23.95 -5.35 -9.69
CA MET A 190 -22.61 -5.64 -10.21
C MET A 190 -21.58 -5.78 -9.08
N GLN A 191 -21.59 -4.89 -8.10
CA GLN A 191 -20.69 -4.94 -6.95
C GLN A 191 -20.94 -6.20 -6.12
N GLN A 192 -22.21 -6.55 -5.85
CA GLN A 192 -22.57 -7.73 -5.07
C GLN A 192 -21.97 -9.01 -5.65
N LYS A 193 -22.02 -9.18 -6.97
CA LYS A 193 -21.38 -10.32 -7.64
C LYS A 193 -19.89 -10.44 -7.30
N TYR A 194 -19.16 -9.32 -7.24
CA TYR A 194 -17.73 -9.34 -6.90
C TYR A 194 -17.48 -9.44 -5.40
N LEU A 195 -18.35 -8.85 -4.56
CA LEU A 195 -18.30 -9.03 -3.12
C LEU A 195 -18.45 -10.51 -2.75
N ASP A 196 -19.42 -11.21 -3.35
CA ASP A 196 -19.61 -12.65 -3.14
C ASP A 196 -18.34 -13.43 -3.51
N GLN A 197 -17.68 -13.07 -4.61
CA GLN A 197 -16.40 -13.68 -5.01
C GLN A 197 -15.27 -13.39 -4.01
N TYR A 198 -15.17 -12.17 -3.47
CA TYR A 198 -14.17 -11.87 -2.43
C TYR A 198 -14.40 -12.74 -1.18
N PHE A 199 -15.65 -12.88 -0.72
CA PHE A 199 -15.94 -13.71 0.46
C PHE A 199 -15.76 -15.21 0.20
N GLU A 200 -15.94 -15.68 -1.03
CA GLU A 200 -15.68 -17.06 -1.41
C GLU A 200 -14.18 -17.37 -1.49
N LEU A 201 -13.39 -16.44 -2.06
CA LEU A 201 -11.95 -16.63 -2.27
C LEU A 201 -11.10 -16.41 -1.02
N TYR A 202 -11.56 -15.56 -0.10
CA TYR A 202 -10.80 -15.10 1.05
C TYR A 202 -11.58 -15.31 2.35
N ASP A 203 -12.14 -16.51 2.53
CA ASP A 203 -12.94 -16.88 3.71
C ASP A 203 -12.13 -16.89 5.02
N ASP A 204 -10.81 -17.05 4.92
CA ASP A 204 -9.84 -16.98 6.01
C ASP A 204 -9.27 -15.57 6.25
N PHE A 205 -9.71 -14.57 5.49
CA PHE A 205 -9.26 -13.18 5.62
C PHE A 205 -10.26 -12.35 6.42
N HIS A 206 -9.75 -11.32 7.09
CA HIS A 206 -10.58 -10.27 7.64
C HIS A 206 -10.95 -9.28 6.53
N ILE A 207 -12.18 -9.41 6.01
CA ILE A 207 -12.74 -8.50 5.01
C ILE A 207 -13.50 -7.37 5.69
N VAL A 208 -13.06 -6.13 5.45
CA VAL A 208 -13.71 -4.89 5.90
C VAL A 208 -14.38 -4.22 4.71
N GLN A 209 -15.66 -3.87 4.87
CA GLN A 209 -16.45 -3.20 3.84
C GLN A 209 -16.60 -1.72 4.18
N LEU A 210 -16.17 -0.83 3.27
CA LEU A 210 -16.29 0.61 3.43
C LEU A 210 -17.25 1.23 2.39
N PRO A 211 -18.10 2.17 2.82
CA PRO A 211 -19.09 2.78 1.94
C PRO A 211 -18.46 3.76 0.95
N LEU A 212 -19.09 3.90 -0.22
CA LEU A 212 -18.93 5.08 -1.03
C LEU A 212 -19.64 6.26 -0.35
N LEU A 213 -18.89 7.33 -0.05
CA LEU A 213 -19.45 8.57 0.48
C LEU A 213 -19.84 9.54 -0.63
N ASN A 214 -20.76 10.46 -0.32
CA ASN A 214 -21.23 11.49 -1.25
C ASN A 214 -20.18 12.57 -1.53
N GLU A 215 -19.25 12.77 -0.60
CA GLU A 215 -18.20 13.77 -0.66
C GLU A 215 -16.83 13.13 -0.46
N GLU A 216 -15.80 13.80 -0.95
CA GLU A 216 -14.42 13.36 -0.77
C GLU A 216 -14.01 13.48 0.71
N VAL A 217 -13.34 12.45 1.22
CA VAL A 217 -12.83 12.45 2.59
C VAL A 217 -11.63 13.38 2.66
N ARG A 218 -11.84 14.58 3.20
CA ARG A 218 -10.79 15.60 3.37
C ARG A 218 -10.74 16.11 4.80
N GLY A 219 -9.55 16.59 5.17
CA GLY A 219 -9.29 17.15 6.50
C GLY A 219 -9.26 16.08 7.60
N THR A 220 -8.69 16.47 8.75
CA THR A 220 -8.50 15.56 9.88
C THR A 220 -9.81 15.05 10.47
N GLU A 221 -10.86 15.88 10.45
CA GLU A 221 -12.19 15.50 10.92
C GLU A 221 -12.86 14.48 10.00
N GLY A 222 -12.84 14.71 8.68
CA GLY A 222 -13.38 13.77 7.69
C GLY A 222 -12.69 12.41 7.75
N ILE A 223 -11.35 12.40 7.82
CA ILE A 223 -10.56 11.17 7.97
C ILE A 223 -10.92 10.45 9.28
N ARG A 224 -11.04 11.18 10.40
CA ARG A 224 -11.42 10.60 11.71
C ARG A 224 -12.85 10.06 11.71
N ALA A 225 -13.77 10.69 10.99
CA ALA A 225 -15.13 10.18 10.85
C ALA A 225 -15.14 8.90 10.02
N PHE A 226 -14.46 8.90 8.87
CA PHE A 226 -14.39 7.75 7.97
C PHE A 226 -13.66 6.55 8.61
N SER A 227 -12.59 6.78 9.37
CA SER A 227 -11.81 5.69 10.00
C SER A 227 -12.60 4.87 11.01
N LYS A 228 -13.71 5.39 11.55
CA LYS A 228 -14.61 4.61 12.42
C LYS A 228 -15.18 3.38 11.70
N HIS A 229 -15.39 3.47 10.39
CA HIS A 229 -15.90 2.38 9.57
C HIS A 229 -14.88 1.23 9.39
N LEU A 230 -13.60 1.46 9.67
CA LEU A 230 -12.59 0.39 9.73
C LEU A 230 -12.72 -0.46 11.00
N LEU A 231 -13.25 0.10 12.09
CA LEU A 231 -13.37 -0.55 13.39
C LEU A 231 -14.76 -1.12 13.64
N GLN A 232 -15.77 -0.48 13.07
CA GLN A 232 -17.18 -0.85 13.22
C GLN A 232 -17.77 -1.08 11.84
N PRO A 233 -18.40 -2.24 11.59
CA PRO A 233 -19.08 -2.50 10.32
C PRO A 233 -20.02 -1.34 9.98
N TYR A 234 -19.89 -0.81 8.76
CA TYR A 234 -20.76 0.25 8.32
C TYR A 234 -22.21 -0.26 8.30
N SER A 235 -23.08 0.50 8.97
CA SER A 235 -24.53 0.37 8.84
C SER A 235 -25.04 1.67 8.28
N VAL A 236 -25.95 1.60 7.32
CA VAL A 236 -26.77 2.75 6.97
C VAL A 236 -27.55 3.10 8.24
N ALA A 237 -27.37 4.33 8.75
CA ALA A 237 -28.15 4.79 9.87
C ALA A 237 -29.62 4.82 9.44
N GLU A 238 -30.54 4.34 10.28
CA GLU A 238 -31.96 4.51 9.98
C GLU A 238 -32.25 6.02 9.87
N PRO A 239 -32.88 6.47 8.78
CA PRO A 239 -33.15 7.88 8.57
C PRO A 239 -33.98 8.43 9.72
N GLY A 240 -33.60 9.61 10.22
CA GLY A 240 -34.32 10.27 11.29
C GLY A 240 -35.73 10.67 10.84
N ARG A 241 -36.64 10.87 11.80
CA ARG A 241 -38.02 11.27 11.50
C ARG A 241 -38.12 12.49 10.59
N GLU A 242 -37.31 13.51 10.81
CA GLU A 242 -37.30 14.73 9.98
C GLU A 242 -36.86 14.46 8.54
N GLU A 243 -35.90 13.56 8.36
CA GLU A 243 -35.37 13.16 7.06
C GLU A 243 -36.43 12.38 6.26
N LEU A 244 -37.13 11.47 6.93
CA LEU A 244 -38.29 10.76 6.37
C LEU A 244 -39.44 11.71 6.04
N GLU A 245 -39.73 12.70 6.88
CA GLU A 245 -40.77 13.70 6.62
C GLU A 245 -40.41 14.58 5.39
N ALA A 246 -39.14 14.96 5.24
CA ALA A 246 -38.64 15.69 4.07
C ALA A 246 -38.72 14.84 2.79
N GLU A 247 -38.26 13.58 2.83
CA GLU A 247 -38.33 12.65 1.70
C GLU A 247 -39.78 12.37 1.29
N LEU A 248 -40.69 12.23 2.26
CA LEU A 248 -42.13 12.09 2.02
C LEU A 248 -42.71 13.31 1.32
N ALA A 249 -42.32 14.52 1.71
CA ALA A 249 -42.79 15.76 1.09
C ALA A 249 -42.32 15.86 -0.37
N VAL A 250 -41.04 15.58 -0.64
CA VAL A 250 -40.48 15.55 -2.00
C VAL A 250 -41.17 14.49 -2.86
N THR A 251 -41.40 13.30 -2.30
CA THR A 251 -42.06 12.20 -3.01
C THR A 251 -43.51 12.54 -3.35
N LYS A 252 -44.26 13.16 -2.43
CA LYS A 252 -45.63 13.63 -2.70
C LYS A 252 -45.67 14.65 -3.83
N ALA A 253 -44.77 15.64 -3.83
CA ALA A 253 -44.68 16.62 -4.91
C ALA A 253 -44.35 15.97 -6.27
N ARG A 254 -43.47 14.95 -6.27
CA ARG A 254 -43.14 14.16 -7.46
C ARG A 254 -44.35 13.39 -7.98
N VAL A 255 -45.13 12.78 -7.09
CA VAL A 255 -46.37 12.06 -7.44
C VAL A 255 -47.38 13.00 -8.07
N GLU A 256 -47.62 14.18 -7.47
CA GLU A 256 -48.54 15.18 -8.02
C GLU A 256 -48.11 15.64 -9.42
N GLN A 257 -46.81 15.92 -9.64
CA GLN A 257 -46.28 16.25 -10.97
C GLN A 257 -46.52 15.13 -11.99
N LEU A 258 -46.29 13.88 -11.62
CA LEU A 258 -46.48 12.74 -12.51
C LEU A 258 -47.97 12.54 -12.84
N GLN A 259 -48.87 12.72 -11.86
CA GLN A 259 -50.31 12.67 -12.07
C GLN A 259 -50.78 13.75 -13.05
N GLN A 260 -50.32 15.00 -12.88
CA GLN A 260 -50.63 16.09 -13.82
C GLN A 260 -50.12 15.78 -15.24
N ARG A 261 -48.90 15.23 -15.36
CA ARG A 261 -48.32 14.86 -16.66
C ARG A 261 -49.09 13.72 -17.33
N LEU A 262 -49.52 12.73 -16.55
CA LEU A 262 -50.36 11.64 -17.04
C LEU A 262 -51.71 12.18 -17.55
N GLN A 263 -52.32 13.10 -16.79
CA GLN A 263 -53.61 13.72 -17.15
C GLN A 263 -53.51 14.51 -18.47
N MET A 264 -52.44 15.29 -18.65
CA MET A 264 -52.16 16.00 -19.90
C MET A 264 -51.98 15.06 -21.10
N LEU A 265 -51.28 13.93 -20.91
CA LEU A 265 -51.11 12.94 -21.98
C LEU A 265 -52.43 12.26 -22.35
N SER A 266 -53.29 11.95 -21.37
CA SER A 266 -54.62 11.39 -21.63
C SER A 266 -55.59 12.37 -22.31
N SER A 267 -55.39 13.69 -22.20
CA SER A 267 -56.18 14.70 -22.92
C SER A 267 -55.66 15.01 -24.34
N THR A 268 -54.52 14.44 -24.75
CA THR A 268 -53.87 14.72 -26.05
C THR A 268 -54.01 13.57 -27.08
N ASN A 269 -54.66 12.46 -26.72
CA ASN A 269 -55.01 11.39 -27.66
C ASN A 269 -56.48 11.56 -28.12
N PRO A 270 -56.75 11.94 -29.38
CA PRO A 270 -58.08 11.84 -29.98
C PRO A 270 -58.49 10.38 -30.27
#